data_AF-A0AAD7K4E2-F1
#
_entry.id   AF-A0AAD7K4E2-F1
#
_cell.length_a   1.000
_cell.length_b   1.000
_cell.length_c   1.000
_cell.angle_alpha   90.00
_cell.angle_beta   90.00
_cell.angle_gamma   90.00
#
_symmetry.space_group_name_H-M   'P 1'
#
loop_
_entity.id
_entity.type
_entity.pdbx_description
1 polymer ?
#
loop_
_entity_poly.entity_id
_entity_poly.type
_entity_poly.pdbx_seq_one_letter_code
_entity_poly.pdbx_strand_id
1 'polypeptide(L)'
;MVNHRKPLANRKCFTRELRSRHYSTSHNAPRFASTPTRIDRSNPNSSRYPLVESNFSDAAHQPWIHDFNVQLQHGQKVSRFRVFLKRGKALGPNTCADTIAGDVLIMRVAACDSTSVVNMRSTDSRVADYIFQGAVECITKFQGPHRTRPPKELIVKRQSAFPSSP
;
A
#
# COMPACT_ATOMS: atom_id res chain seq x y z
N MET A 1 35.60 37.21 -9.47
CA MET A 1 35.05 36.19 -8.55
C MET A 1 34.43 35.07 -9.38
N VAL A 2 35.11 33.94 -9.52
CA VAL A 2 34.63 32.80 -10.31
C VAL A 2 33.70 31.98 -9.42
N ASN A 3 32.41 31.94 -9.77
CA ASN A 3 31.43 31.08 -9.11
C ASN A 3 31.77 29.61 -9.40
N HIS A 4 32.49 28.97 -8.47
CA HIS A 4 32.60 27.51 -8.41
C HIS A 4 31.23 26.92 -8.08
N ARG A 5 30.42 26.66 -9.11
CA ARG A 5 29.29 25.73 -8.99
C ARG A 5 29.88 24.39 -8.59
N LYS A 6 29.75 24.02 -7.30
CA LYS A 6 30.05 22.68 -6.82
C LYS A 6 29.30 21.69 -7.72
N PRO A 7 29.96 20.65 -8.26
CA PRO A 7 29.27 19.65 -9.05
C PRO A 7 28.15 19.05 -8.18
N LEU A 8 26.93 19.01 -8.72
CA LEU A 8 25.79 18.36 -8.09
C LEU A 8 26.21 16.93 -7.75
N ALA A 9 26.39 16.65 -6.47
CA ALA A 9 26.69 15.32 -5.97
C ALA A 9 25.73 14.34 -6.65
N ASN A 10 26.30 13.30 -7.26
CA ASN A 10 25.62 12.30 -8.07
C ASN A 10 24.42 11.70 -7.29
N ARG A 11 23.23 12.30 -7.45
CA ARG A 11 22.00 11.89 -6.76
C ARG A 11 21.56 10.56 -7.36
N LYS A 12 22.10 9.46 -6.82
CA LYS A 12 21.76 8.10 -7.23
C LYS A 12 20.37 7.73 -6.72
N CYS A 13 19.36 8.26 -7.40
CA CYS A 13 18.01 7.74 -7.35
C CYS A 13 17.92 6.48 -8.21
N PHE A 14 17.32 5.41 -7.68
CA PHE A 14 17.12 4.17 -8.41
C PHE A 14 15.74 3.59 -8.11
N THR A 15 15.25 2.76 -9.01
CA THR A 15 14.00 2.01 -8.81
C THR A 15 14.34 0.60 -8.35
N ARG A 16 13.59 0.12 -7.37
CA ARG A 16 13.65 -1.26 -6.90
C ARG A 16 12.25 -1.83 -6.80
N GLU A 17 12.10 -3.04 -7.28
CA GLU A 17 10.90 -3.84 -7.08
C GLU A 17 10.74 -4.25 -5.61
N LEU A 18 9.63 -3.84 -4.99
CA LEU A 18 9.21 -4.29 -3.67
C LEU A 18 7.95 -5.12 -3.77
N ARG A 19 7.93 -6.24 -3.06
CA ARG A 19 6.76 -7.11 -2.98
C ARG A 19 5.62 -6.42 -2.23
N SER A 20 4.44 -6.45 -2.83
CA SER A 20 3.17 -5.97 -2.31
C SER A 20 2.09 -7.05 -2.38
N ARG A 21 0.95 -6.84 -1.74
CA ARG A 21 -0.23 -7.72 -1.80
C ARG A 21 -1.32 -7.03 -2.60
N HIS A 22 -1.78 -7.66 -3.67
CA HIS A 22 -2.74 -7.10 -4.62
C HIS A 22 -4.05 -7.87 -4.56
N TYR A 23 -5.15 -7.11 -4.46
CA TYR A 23 -6.53 -7.56 -4.49
C TYR A 23 -7.13 -6.98 -5.76
N SER A 24 -7.21 -7.78 -6.83
CA SER A 24 -7.56 -7.28 -8.14
C SER A 24 -9.03 -7.51 -8.50
N THR A 25 -9.55 -6.64 -9.34
CA THR A 25 -10.80 -6.83 -10.11
C THR A 25 -10.73 -8.01 -11.08
N SER A 26 -9.53 -8.45 -11.46
CA SER A 26 -9.34 -9.51 -12.47
C SER A 26 -9.03 -10.90 -11.89
N HIS A 27 -8.78 -11.01 -10.59
CA HIS A 27 -8.32 -12.25 -9.95
C HIS A 27 -9.08 -12.52 -8.66
N ASN A 28 -9.83 -13.63 -8.62
CA ASN A 28 -10.65 -14.09 -7.49
C ASN A 28 -9.88 -14.43 -6.20
N ALA A 29 -8.58 -14.19 -6.13
CA ALA A 29 -7.77 -14.41 -4.96
C ALA A 29 -6.64 -13.39 -4.87
N PRO A 30 -6.28 -12.95 -3.66
CA PRO A 30 -5.18 -12.02 -3.48
C PRO A 30 -3.84 -12.63 -3.85
N ARG A 31 -2.96 -11.84 -4.49
CA ARG A 31 -1.67 -12.28 -5.02
C ARG A 31 -0.54 -11.37 -4.58
N PHE A 32 0.68 -11.89 -4.56
CA PHE A 32 1.84 -11.01 -4.45
C PHE A 32 2.06 -10.32 -5.80
N ALA A 33 2.35 -9.03 -5.75
CA ALA A 33 2.72 -8.23 -6.91
C ALA A 33 4.09 -7.59 -6.71
N SER A 34 4.73 -7.22 -7.82
CA SER A 34 5.98 -6.48 -7.83
C SER A 34 5.67 -5.01 -8.03
N THR A 35 6.00 -4.18 -7.05
CA THR A 35 5.74 -2.74 -7.10
C THR A 35 7.04 -1.97 -7.27
N PRO A 36 7.25 -1.33 -8.43
CA PRO A 36 8.40 -0.46 -8.64
C PRO A 36 8.40 0.64 -7.59
N THR A 37 9.50 0.78 -6.86
CA THR A 37 9.63 1.75 -5.78
C THR A 37 10.86 2.59 -6.00
N ARG A 38 10.67 3.91 -6.07
CA ARG A 38 11.74 4.89 -6.18
C ARG A 38 12.41 5.06 -4.82
N ILE A 39 13.73 4.90 -4.79
CA ILE A 39 14.56 5.02 -3.59
C ILE A 39 15.68 6.00 -3.89
N ASP A 40 15.80 7.05 -3.07
CA ASP A 40 16.90 8.00 -3.16
C ASP A 40 18.01 7.60 -2.17
N ARG A 41 19.14 7.07 -2.70
CA ARG A 41 20.29 6.69 -1.85
C ARG A 41 21.03 7.89 -1.28
N SER A 42 20.91 9.05 -1.92
CA SER A 42 21.64 10.25 -1.51
C SER A 42 21.09 10.85 -0.22
N ASN A 43 19.88 10.46 0.17
CA ASN A 43 19.27 10.80 1.43
C ASN A 43 18.66 9.54 2.08
N PRO A 44 19.32 8.91 3.08
CA PRO A 44 18.79 7.73 3.75
C PRO A 44 17.49 8.00 4.52
N ASN A 45 17.17 9.28 4.80
CA ASN A 45 15.90 9.71 5.39
C ASN A 45 14.84 10.02 4.32
N SER A 46 15.13 9.78 3.03
CA SER A 46 14.14 9.94 1.98
C SER A 46 13.09 8.83 2.07
N SER A 47 11.83 9.24 2.04
CA SER A 47 10.72 8.31 1.95
C SER A 47 10.82 7.52 0.65
N ARG A 48 10.68 6.20 0.75
CA ARG A 48 10.58 5.32 -0.42
C ARG A 48 9.22 5.51 -1.07
N TYR A 49 9.21 5.87 -2.35
CA TYR A 49 7.98 6.23 -3.07
C TYR A 49 7.55 5.11 -4.03
N PRO A 50 6.50 4.34 -3.71
CA PRO A 50 6.03 3.26 -4.56
C PRO A 50 5.20 3.81 -5.74
N LEU A 51 5.52 3.34 -6.94
CA LEU A 51 4.83 3.65 -8.20
C LEU A 51 3.71 2.61 -8.44
N VAL A 52 2.70 2.66 -7.57
CA VAL A 52 1.64 1.64 -7.48
C VAL A 52 0.71 1.64 -8.70
N GLU A 53 0.69 2.72 -9.48
CA GLU A 53 -0.09 2.87 -10.71
C GLU A 53 0.15 1.73 -11.70
N SER A 54 1.39 1.22 -11.75
CA SER A 54 1.80 0.09 -12.58
C SER A 54 1.06 -1.22 -12.29
N ASN A 55 0.46 -1.34 -11.10
CA ASN A 55 -0.26 -2.54 -10.66
C ASN A 55 -1.79 -2.39 -10.73
N PHE A 56 -2.31 -1.20 -11.04
CA PHE A 56 -3.75 -0.97 -11.15
C PHE A 56 -4.22 -1.24 -12.59
N SER A 57 -5.12 -2.20 -12.78
CA SER A 57 -5.68 -2.53 -14.12
C SER A 57 -6.35 -1.33 -14.79
N ASP A 58 -6.94 -0.44 -13.97
CA ASP A 58 -7.66 0.75 -14.42
C ASP A 58 -6.78 2.00 -14.42
N ALA A 59 -5.47 1.85 -14.63
CA ALA A 59 -4.48 2.94 -14.65
C ALA A 59 -4.97 4.15 -15.48
N ALA A 60 -5.54 3.89 -16.65
CA ALA A 60 -5.96 4.90 -17.62
C ALA A 60 -7.22 5.70 -17.23
N HIS A 61 -8.10 5.16 -16.37
CA HIS A 61 -9.43 5.74 -16.16
C HIS A 61 -9.50 6.79 -15.04
N GLN A 62 -8.56 6.78 -14.09
CA GLN A 62 -8.46 7.75 -13.00
C GLN A 62 -7.00 7.90 -12.54
N PRO A 63 -6.40 9.10 -12.55
CA PRO A 63 -4.99 9.27 -12.23
C PRO A 63 -4.71 9.25 -10.72
N TRP A 64 -5.71 9.49 -9.88
CA TRP A 64 -5.49 9.70 -8.44
C TRP A 64 -5.47 8.37 -7.68
N ILE A 65 -4.31 8.04 -7.13
CA ILE A 65 -4.16 7.02 -6.12
C ILE A 65 -4.41 7.66 -4.76
N HIS A 66 -5.23 7.01 -3.94
CA HIS A 66 -5.42 7.33 -2.55
C HIS A 66 -4.67 6.32 -1.69
N ASP A 67 -4.18 6.78 -0.54
CA ASP A 67 -3.53 5.92 0.43
C ASP A 67 -3.88 6.28 1.87
N PHE A 68 -3.77 5.29 2.74
CA PHE A 68 -3.82 5.47 4.18
C PHE A 68 -3.00 4.38 4.88
N ASN A 69 -2.54 4.68 6.10
CA ASN A 69 -1.82 3.70 6.90
C ASN A 69 -2.80 2.81 7.66
N VAL A 70 -2.42 1.56 7.87
CA VAL A 70 -3.10 0.63 8.77
C VAL A 70 -2.09 0.13 9.80
N GLN A 71 -2.43 0.31 11.06
CA GLN A 71 -1.71 -0.23 12.19
C GLN A 71 -2.41 -1.50 12.67
N LEU A 72 -1.74 -2.64 12.53
CA LEU A 72 -2.17 -3.89 13.13
C LEU A 72 -1.54 -4.05 14.52
N GLN A 73 -2.40 -4.12 15.54
CA GLN A 73 -2.00 -4.42 16.92
C GLN A 73 -2.27 -5.90 17.23
N HIS A 74 -1.22 -6.64 17.61
CA HIS A 74 -1.32 -8.04 18.01
C HIS A 74 -0.51 -8.27 19.30
N GLY A 75 -1.21 -8.35 20.43
CA GLY A 75 -0.58 -8.28 21.75
C GLY A 75 0.24 -6.99 21.87
N GLN A 76 1.51 -7.11 22.27
CA GLN A 76 2.45 -5.99 22.37
C GLN A 76 3.13 -5.62 21.05
N LYS A 77 2.87 -6.37 19.96
CA LYS A 77 3.52 -6.13 18.67
C LYS A 77 2.66 -5.25 17.79
N VAL A 78 3.30 -4.26 17.18
CA VAL A 78 2.70 -3.35 16.21
C VAL A 78 3.33 -3.57 14.84
N SER A 79 2.50 -3.81 13.83
CA SER A 79 2.92 -3.84 12.43
C SER A 79 2.17 -2.78 11.64
N ARG A 80 2.86 -2.14 10.69
CA ARG A 80 2.28 -1.08 9.86
C ARG A 80 2.28 -1.45 8.40
N PHE A 81 1.19 -1.11 7.74
CA PHE A 81 0.97 -1.32 6.33
C PHE A 81 0.40 -0.04 5.73
N ARG A 82 0.55 0.12 4.43
CA ARG A 82 -0.09 1.17 3.66
C ARG A 82 -0.99 0.53 2.63
N VAL A 83 -2.23 1.00 2.61
CA VAL A 83 -3.25 0.58 1.66
C VAL A 83 -3.34 1.64 0.59
N PHE A 84 -3.25 1.22 -0.66
CA PHE A 84 -3.40 2.03 -1.86
C PHE A 84 -4.65 1.57 -2.60
N LEU A 85 -5.43 2.53 -3.08
CA LEU A 85 -6.67 2.26 -3.80
C LEU A 85 -7.03 3.42 -4.71
N LYS A 86 -7.87 3.15 -5.69
CA LYS A 86 -8.52 4.19 -6.48
C LYS A 86 -9.93 4.45 -5.97
N ARG A 87 -10.48 5.57 -6.43
CA ARG A 87 -11.88 5.92 -6.28
C ARG A 87 -12.41 6.44 -7.60
N GLY A 88 -13.51 5.87 -8.09
CA GLY A 88 -14.12 6.28 -9.34
C GLY A 88 -15.38 5.47 -9.62
N LYS A 89 -16.32 6.06 -10.38
CA LYS A 89 -17.59 5.41 -10.74
C LYS A 89 -17.44 4.32 -11.80
N ALA A 90 -16.35 4.37 -12.58
CA ALA A 90 -16.07 3.43 -13.67
C ALA A 90 -15.20 2.24 -13.23
N LEU A 91 -14.85 2.15 -11.95
CA LEU A 91 -14.07 1.04 -11.43
C LEU A 91 -14.98 -0.20 -11.30
N GLY A 92 -14.52 -1.35 -11.79
CA GLY A 92 -15.24 -2.62 -11.64
C GLY A 92 -15.22 -3.13 -10.18
N PRO A 93 -16.08 -4.10 -9.82
CA PRO A 93 -16.08 -4.68 -8.47
C PRO A 93 -14.78 -5.43 -8.18
N ASN A 94 -14.30 -5.33 -6.94
CA ASN A 94 -13.15 -6.09 -6.47
C ASN A 94 -13.57 -7.53 -6.15
N THR A 95 -12.97 -8.50 -6.82
CA THR A 95 -13.37 -9.92 -6.66
C THR A 95 -13.03 -10.52 -5.30
N CYS A 96 -12.21 -9.85 -4.49
CA CYS A 96 -11.92 -10.27 -3.11
C CYS A 96 -12.90 -9.67 -2.09
N ALA A 97 -13.67 -8.64 -2.48
CA ALA A 97 -14.71 -8.00 -1.66
C ALA A 97 -15.65 -7.18 -2.55
N ASP A 98 -16.85 -7.71 -2.83
CA ASP A 98 -17.79 -7.15 -3.80
C ASP A 98 -18.28 -5.71 -3.46
N THR A 99 -18.13 -5.29 -2.21
CA THR A 99 -18.48 -3.93 -1.75
C THR A 99 -17.40 -2.89 -2.02
N ILE A 100 -16.26 -3.28 -2.58
CA ILE A 100 -15.16 -2.41 -2.96
C ILE A 100 -15.11 -2.33 -4.49
N ALA A 101 -14.86 -1.13 -5.00
CA ALA A 101 -14.61 -0.90 -6.43
C ALA A 101 -13.11 -0.71 -6.72
N GLY A 102 -12.63 -1.31 -7.81
CA GLY A 102 -11.25 -1.23 -8.28
C GLY A 102 -10.29 -2.11 -7.50
N ASP A 103 -9.03 -2.14 -7.94
CA ASP A 103 -8.03 -2.90 -7.21
C ASP A 103 -7.67 -2.22 -5.88
N VAL A 104 -7.11 -3.01 -4.97
CA VAL A 104 -6.47 -2.55 -3.74
C VAL A 104 -5.07 -3.15 -3.67
N LEU A 105 -4.09 -2.35 -3.28
CA LEU A 105 -2.72 -2.79 -3.10
C LEU A 105 -2.25 -2.48 -1.69
N ILE A 106 -1.65 -3.45 -1.01
CA ILE A 106 -1.16 -3.31 0.36
C ILE A 106 0.35 -3.51 0.36
N MET A 107 1.08 -2.57 0.95
CA MET A 107 2.52 -2.67 1.15
C MET A 107 2.87 -2.62 2.63
N ARG A 108 3.96 -3.28 3.01
CA ARG A 108 4.50 -3.18 4.37
C ARG A 108 5.20 -1.84 4.54
N VAL A 109 5.01 -1.23 5.70
CA VAL A 109 5.71 0.01 6.09
C VAL A 109 6.90 -0.34 6.99
N ALA A 110 7.99 0.43 6.89
CA ALA A 110 9.17 0.22 7.71
C ALA A 110 8.84 0.43 9.20
N ALA A 111 9.44 -0.38 10.08
CA ALA A 111 9.20 -0.26 11.52
C ALA A 111 9.71 1.09 12.07
N CYS A 112 10.86 1.56 11.58
CA CYS A 112 11.54 2.76 12.04
C CYS A 112 11.15 4.03 11.25
N ASP A 113 10.43 3.89 10.14
CA ASP A 113 10.02 5.00 9.28
C ASP A 113 8.62 4.74 8.72
N SER A 114 7.62 5.43 9.27
CA SER A 114 6.22 5.29 8.88
C SER A 114 5.90 5.84 7.50
N THR A 115 6.84 6.56 6.87
CA THR A 115 6.68 7.13 5.53
C THR A 115 7.14 6.19 4.43
N SER A 116 8.07 5.27 4.72
CA SER A 116 8.68 4.37 3.76
C SER A 116 8.05 2.99 3.71
N VAL A 117 7.83 2.48 2.50
CA VAL A 117 7.45 1.09 2.26
C VAL A 117 8.66 0.17 2.16
N VAL A 118 8.48 -1.09 2.56
CA VAL A 118 9.52 -2.13 2.51
C VAL A 118 8.96 -3.39 1.87
N ASN A 119 9.87 -4.27 1.46
CA ASN A 119 9.50 -5.54 0.85
C ASN A 119 8.63 -6.38 1.81
N MET A 120 7.47 -6.84 1.34
CA MET A 120 6.69 -7.83 2.08
C MET A 120 7.43 -9.17 2.17
N ARG A 121 7.37 -9.79 3.35
CA ARG A 121 7.82 -11.16 3.61
C ARG A 121 6.73 -12.13 3.16
N SER A 122 7.08 -13.39 2.94
CA SER A 122 6.10 -14.45 2.63
C SER A 122 5.01 -14.55 3.72
N THR A 123 5.42 -14.44 4.98
CA THR A 123 4.54 -14.48 6.15
C THR A 123 3.62 -13.26 6.29
N ASP A 124 3.89 -12.16 5.58
CA ASP A 124 3.05 -10.96 5.62
C ASP A 124 1.77 -11.11 4.79
N SER A 125 1.63 -12.17 3.96
CA SER A 125 0.44 -12.43 3.16
C SER A 125 -0.83 -12.51 4.01
N ARG A 126 -0.87 -13.42 5.00
CA ARG A 126 -2.02 -13.58 5.91
C ARG A 126 -2.32 -12.30 6.70
N VAL A 127 -1.26 -11.56 7.06
CA VAL A 127 -1.37 -10.29 7.77
C VAL A 127 -2.06 -9.25 6.89
N ALA A 128 -1.64 -9.14 5.63
CA ALA A 128 -2.25 -8.24 4.67
C ALA A 128 -3.69 -8.65 4.35
N ASP A 129 -3.97 -9.94 4.22
CA ASP A 129 -5.34 -10.46 3.97
C ASP A 129 -6.28 -10.09 5.13
N TYR A 130 -5.81 -10.23 6.38
CA TYR A 130 -6.56 -9.78 7.55
C TYR A 130 -6.76 -8.26 7.60
N ILE A 131 -5.73 -7.49 7.25
CA ILE A 131 -5.83 -6.03 7.16
C ILE A 131 -6.82 -5.61 6.09
N PHE A 132 -6.82 -6.26 4.93
CA PHE A 132 -7.76 -5.98 3.86
C PHE A 132 -9.19 -6.17 4.36
N GLN A 133 -9.49 -7.32 4.98
CA GLN A 133 -10.80 -7.60 5.56
C GLN A 133 -11.21 -6.56 6.62
N GLY A 134 -10.29 -6.20 7.52
CA GLY A 134 -10.52 -5.15 8.53
C GLY A 134 -10.67 -3.74 7.96
N ALA A 135 -10.20 -3.49 6.73
CA ALA A 135 -10.28 -2.21 6.06
C ALA A 135 -11.49 -2.10 5.11
N VAL A 136 -12.21 -3.19 4.81
CA VAL A 136 -13.31 -3.21 3.83
C VAL A 136 -14.34 -2.13 4.11
N GLU A 137 -14.86 -2.06 5.34
CA GLU A 137 -15.88 -1.07 5.70
C GLU A 137 -15.38 0.37 5.52
N CYS A 138 -14.13 0.64 5.89
CA CYS A 138 -13.50 1.94 5.73
C CYS A 138 -13.37 2.32 4.24
N ILE A 139 -12.95 1.38 3.41
CA ILE A 139 -12.81 1.58 1.96
C ILE A 139 -14.18 1.81 1.32
N THR A 140 -15.17 0.98 1.65
CA THR A 140 -16.54 1.13 1.14
C THR A 140 -17.13 2.48 1.51
N LYS A 141 -16.95 2.98 2.75
CA LYS A 141 -17.38 4.34 3.15
C LYS A 141 -16.68 5.44 2.34
N PHE A 142 -15.38 5.30 2.09
CA PHE A 142 -14.60 6.25 1.28
C PHE A 142 -15.07 6.30 -0.19
N GLN A 143 -15.43 5.15 -0.74
CA GLN A 143 -15.89 5.02 -2.13
C GLN A 143 -17.39 5.33 -2.30
N GLY A 144 -18.17 5.24 -1.22
CA GLY A 144 -19.61 5.45 -1.21
C GLY A 144 -20.07 6.89 -1.50
N PRO A 145 -21.39 7.11 -1.58
CA PRO A 145 -22.00 8.37 -2.05
C PRO A 145 -21.70 9.56 -1.13
N HIS A 146 -21.58 9.32 0.19
CA HIS A 146 -21.28 10.35 1.18
C HIS A 146 -19.79 10.73 1.26
N ARG A 147 -18.92 10.04 0.51
CA ARG A 147 -17.49 10.38 0.30
C ARG A 147 -16.75 10.82 1.56
N THR A 148 -16.69 9.96 2.56
CA THR A 148 -15.92 10.24 3.78
C THR A 148 -14.43 10.15 3.48
N ARG A 149 -13.60 11.09 3.96
CA ARG A 149 -12.13 10.98 3.81
C ARG A 149 -11.64 9.71 4.53
N PRO A 150 -10.69 8.92 3.97
CA PRO A 150 -10.09 7.83 4.71
C PRO A 150 -9.33 8.42 5.91
N PRO A 151 -9.29 7.74 7.06
CA PRO A 151 -8.45 8.19 8.15
C PRO A 151 -6.99 8.20 7.71
N LYS A 152 -6.15 9.04 8.32
CA LYS A 152 -4.70 9.01 8.07
C LYS A 152 -4.11 7.65 8.50
N GLU A 153 -4.65 7.09 9.57
CA GLU A 153 -4.28 5.79 10.11
C GLU A 153 -5.53 5.06 10.62
N LEU A 154 -5.70 3.80 10.21
CA LEU A 154 -6.72 2.87 10.71
C LEU A 154 -6.07 1.89 11.68
N ILE A 155 -6.66 1.68 12.85
CA ILE A 155 -6.18 0.69 13.83
C ILE A 155 -7.02 -0.58 13.71
N VAL A 156 -6.37 -1.69 13.37
CA VAL A 156 -6.97 -3.02 13.35
C VAL A 156 -6.40 -3.79 14.54
N LYS A 157 -7.28 -4.28 15.43
CA LYS A 157 -6.89 -5.07 16.60
C LYS A 157 -7.10 -6.54 16.36
N ARG A 158 -6.13 -7.33 16.78
CA ARG A 158 -6.12 -8.77 16.62
C ARG A 158 -6.13 -9.49 17.96
N GLN A 159 -7.14 -10.34 18.18
CA GLN A 159 -7.33 -11.05 19.44
C GLN A 159 -6.63 -12.41 19.52
N SER A 160 -6.32 -13.07 18.39
CA SER A 160 -5.71 -14.42 18.35
C SER A 160 -4.67 -14.60 17.24
N ALA A 161 -3.80 -15.62 17.34
CA ALA A 161 -2.74 -15.95 16.37
C ALA A 161 -3.29 -16.47 15.02
N PHE A 162 -2.46 -16.46 13.95
CA PHE A 162 -2.98 -16.83 12.61
C PHE A 162 -3.06 -18.33 12.61
N PRO A 163 -4.15 -18.95 12.13
CA PRO A 163 -4.16 -20.39 12.00
C PRO A 163 -2.91 -20.80 11.22
N SER A 164 -2.14 -21.74 11.77
CA SER A 164 -1.11 -22.45 11.01
C SER A 164 -1.80 -23.06 9.80
N SER A 165 -1.22 -22.93 8.61
CA SER A 165 -1.81 -23.61 7.45
C SER A 165 -1.74 -25.11 7.69
N PRO A 166 -2.71 -25.88 7.19
CA PRO A 166 -2.51 -27.32 6.98
C PRO A 166 -1.30 -27.56 6.08
#